data_AF-W8CAJ4-F1
#
_entry.id   AF-W8CAJ4-F1
#
_cell.length_a   1.000
_cell.length_b   1.000
_cell.length_c   1.000
_cell.angle_alpha   90.00
_cell.angle_beta   90.00
_cell.angle_gamma   90.00
#
_symmetry.space_group_name_H-M   'P 1'
#
loop_
_entity.id
_entity.type
_entity.pdbx_description
1 polymer ?
#
loop_
_entity_poly.entity_id
_entity_poly.type
_entity_poly.pdbx_seq_one_letter_code
_entity_poly.pdbx_strand_id
1 'polypeptide(L)'
;MQRFRRQHLNSLSALVGLICMDLIGTVSAYSQVSTDTYSETIAGDVVVYLNSTFWRCDRVSCPAGTEQCLVTKTNSPSIRGQLIRQNICLSAENRKLIDETFTEKIKPNTKIDFKLIVTSSGSSILQGHSNSVYSSETISTNAAANAEIINKNIARALKEAGEAVRKSIQEAQKEIVEAFGNVGFWR
;
A
#
# COMPACT_ATOMS: atom_id res chain seq x y z
N MET A 1 -3.63 9.94 -75.85
CA MET A 1 -2.98 8.78 -75.20
C MET A 1 -4.02 8.08 -74.33
N GLN A 2 -4.46 6.88 -74.74
CA GLN A 2 -4.46 5.61 -73.98
C GLN A 2 -5.24 5.65 -72.65
N ARG A 3 -6.48 5.13 -72.56
CA ARG A 3 -6.93 3.71 -72.48
C ARG A 3 -7.30 3.36 -71.02
N PHE A 4 -8.50 2.82 -70.79
CA PHE A 4 -8.85 1.58 -70.07
C PHE A 4 -10.37 1.58 -69.74
N ARG A 5 -11.22 0.89 -70.53
CA ARG A 5 -11.79 -0.47 -70.30
C ARG A 5 -12.43 -0.62 -68.91
N ARG A 6 -13.76 -0.60 -68.74
CA ARG A 6 -14.80 -1.61 -69.09
C ARG A 6 -14.60 -2.94 -68.35
N GLN A 7 -15.42 -3.24 -67.34
CA GLN A 7 -16.39 -4.35 -67.33
C GLN A 7 -17.11 -4.49 -65.97
N HIS A 8 -18.32 -5.02 -66.08
CA HIS A 8 -19.39 -5.09 -65.09
C HIS A 8 -19.72 -6.58 -64.85
N LEU A 9 -20.25 -6.88 -63.65
CA LEU A 9 -21.02 -8.08 -63.22
C LEU A 9 -20.30 -9.34 -62.69
N ASN A 10 -20.63 -9.57 -61.41
CA ASN A 10 -21.16 -10.79 -60.78
C ASN A 10 -20.28 -12.02 -60.60
N SER A 11 -20.15 -12.48 -59.35
CA SER A 11 -20.93 -13.62 -58.82
C SER A 11 -20.54 -13.93 -57.38
N LEU A 12 -21.50 -14.54 -56.69
CA LEU A 12 -21.53 -14.87 -55.26
C LEU A 12 -20.43 -15.84 -54.79
N SER A 13 -20.31 -15.88 -53.45
CA SER A 13 -19.94 -17.03 -52.60
C SER A 13 -18.46 -17.21 -52.22
N ALA A 14 -18.12 -16.82 -50.99
CA ALA A 14 -17.51 -17.71 -49.99
C ALA A 14 -17.27 -16.98 -48.64
N LEU A 15 -17.88 -17.52 -47.58
CA LEU A 15 -17.51 -17.46 -46.14
C LEU A 15 -17.46 -16.07 -45.48
N VAL A 16 -18.41 -15.67 -44.62
CA VAL A 16 -18.79 -16.25 -43.29
C VAL A 16 -17.57 -16.62 -42.44
N GLY A 17 -17.30 -15.79 -41.43
CA GLY A 17 -16.54 -16.19 -40.25
C GLY A 17 -15.41 -15.24 -39.84
N LEU A 18 -15.73 -14.12 -39.20
CA LEU A 18 -15.08 -13.70 -37.95
C LEU A 18 -15.82 -12.51 -37.36
N ILE A 19 -16.76 -12.86 -36.50
CA ILE A 19 -17.52 -12.00 -35.62
C ILE A 19 -16.59 -11.47 -34.54
N CYS A 20 -16.63 -10.15 -34.35
CA CYS A 20 -16.47 -9.41 -33.09
C CYS A 20 -15.60 -10.04 -32.00
N MET A 21 -14.29 -9.86 -32.08
CA MET A 21 -13.39 -9.93 -30.92
C MET A 21 -12.36 -8.84 -31.07
N ASP A 22 -12.60 -7.67 -30.46
CA ASP A 22 -11.56 -6.74 -29.97
C ASP A 22 -12.24 -5.46 -29.44
N LEU A 23 -13.19 -5.62 -28.51
CA LEU A 23 -13.74 -4.50 -27.72
C LEU A 23 -14.34 -5.04 -26.41
N ILE A 24 -13.56 -5.84 -25.69
CA ILE A 24 -13.69 -5.91 -24.24
C ILE A 24 -12.42 -5.27 -23.70
N GLY A 25 -12.48 -3.94 -23.59
CA GLY A 25 -11.55 -3.21 -22.74
C GLY A 25 -11.64 -3.84 -21.36
N THR A 26 -10.63 -4.60 -20.98
CA THR A 26 -10.36 -4.93 -19.59
C THR A 26 -10.00 -3.61 -18.91
N VAL A 27 -11.02 -2.82 -18.55
CA VAL A 27 -10.89 -1.83 -17.50
C VAL A 27 -10.71 -2.67 -16.24
N SER A 28 -9.47 -3.10 -16.01
CA SER A 28 -9.03 -3.58 -14.72
C SER A 28 -9.13 -2.38 -13.80
N ALA A 29 -10.31 -2.20 -13.21
CA ALA A 29 -10.47 -1.41 -12.01
C ALA A 29 -9.66 -2.14 -10.93
N TYR A 30 -8.35 -1.88 -10.92
CA TYR A 30 -7.52 -2.11 -9.77
C TYR A 30 -8.13 -1.26 -8.67
N SER A 31 -8.97 -1.88 -7.84
CA SER A 31 -9.24 -1.40 -6.50
C SER A 31 -7.88 -1.40 -5.81
N GLN A 32 -7.20 -0.26 -5.84
CA GLN A 32 -6.11 -0.02 -4.93
C GLN A 32 -6.76 0.05 -3.56
N VAL A 33 -6.80 -1.08 -2.87
CA VAL A 33 -7.01 -1.11 -1.44
C VAL A 33 -5.83 -0.36 -0.87
N SER A 34 -5.99 0.96 -0.69
CA SER A 34 -5.12 1.77 0.15
C SER A 34 -5.30 1.25 1.56
N THR A 35 -4.51 0.26 1.94
CA THR A 35 -4.41 -0.14 3.34
C THR A 35 -3.80 1.06 4.05
N ASP A 36 -4.63 1.81 4.77
CA ASP A 36 -4.18 2.86 5.65
C ASP A 36 -3.16 2.26 6.61
N THR A 37 -1.87 2.46 6.31
CA THR A 37 -0.78 1.84 7.05
C THR A 37 -0.59 2.65 8.31
N TYR A 38 -1.27 2.24 9.38
CA TYR A 38 -1.06 2.79 10.72
C TYR A 38 0.13 2.07 11.37
N SER A 39 1.11 2.84 11.83
CA SER A 39 2.17 2.34 12.70
C SER A 39 2.53 3.37 13.77
N GLU A 40 2.73 2.88 14.98
CA GLU A 40 3.17 3.67 16.12
C GLU A 40 4.33 2.94 16.80
N THR A 41 5.45 3.64 17.00
CA THR A 41 6.63 3.10 17.67
C THR A 41 7.04 4.04 18.79
N ILE A 42 7.21 3.47 20.00
CA ILE A 42 7.51 4.23 21.21
C ILE A 42 8.86 3.76 21.78
N ALA A 43 9.75 4.71 22.07
CA ALA A 43 11.04 4.46 22.73
C ALA A 43 11.27 5.49 23.85
N GLY A 44 10.90 5.13 25.09
CA GLY A 44 10.93 6.07 26.21
C GLY A 44 9.87 7.15 26.03
N ASP A 45 10.30 8.41 25.85
CA ASP A 45 9.44 9.56 25.55
C ASP A 45 9.54 10.04 24.09
N VAL A 46 10.09 9.20 23.22
CA VAL A 46 10.08 9.38 21.76
C VAL A 46 8.92 8.58 21.17
N VAL A 47 8.11 9.24 20.34
CA VAL A 47 6.96 8.61 19.66
C VAL A 47 7.06 8.87 18.17
N VAL A 48 7.13 7.81 17.36
CA VAL A 48 7.05 7.90 15.90
C VAL A 48 5.69 7.37 15.48
N TYR A 49 4.96 8.18 14.72
CA TYR A 49 3.63 7.87 14.25
C TYR A 49 3.60 7.96 12.73
N LEU A 50 3.00 6.96 12.10
CA LEU A 50 2.76 6.91 10.67
C LEU A 50 1.29 6.55 10.44
N ASN A 51 0.61 7.30 9.57
CA ASN A 51 -0.61 6.87 8.92
C ASN A 51 -0.59 7.21 7.42
N SER A 52 -1.71 6.99 6.72
CA SER A 52 -1.82 7.24 5.28
C SER A 52 -1.67 8.71 4.85
N THR A 53 -1.79 9.67 5.77
CA THR A 53 -1.83 11.10 5.46
C THR A 53 -0.69 11.88 6.09
N PHE A 54 -0.17 11.44 7.23
CA PHE A 54 0.86 12.13 7.97
C PHE A 54 1.87 11.17 8.58
N TRP A 55 3.12 11.61 8.57
CA TRP A 55 4.20 10.93 9.25
C TRP A 55 4.86 11.89 10.22
N ARG A 56 4.75 11.57 11.51
CA ARG A 56 5.38 12.31 12.59
C ARG A 56 6.58 11.55 13.14
N CYS A 57 7.75 12.17 13.01
CA CYS A 57 9.00 11.69 13.57
C CYS A 57 9.26 12.43 14.89
N ASP A 58 8.66 11.94 15.99
CA ASP A 58 8.71 12.57 17.31
C ASP A 58 8.19 14.02 17.32
N ARG A 59 9.11 14.99 17.27
CA ARG A 59 8.77 16.42 17.32
C ARG A 59 8.59 17.07 15.95
N VAL A 60 8.92 16.37 14.86
CA VAL A 60 8.79 16.92 13.50
C VAL A 60 7.75 16.16 12.69
N SER A 61 7.12 16.87 11.76
CA SER A 61 6.27 16.27 10.74
C SER A 61 7.10 16.08 9.47
N CYS A 62 7.27 14.84 9.03
CA CYS A 62 7.99 14.52 7.81
C CYS A 62 7.13 14.85 6.57
N PRO A 63 7.74 15.34 5.47
CA PRO A 63 7.05 15.57 4.22
C PRO A 63 6.78 14.25 3.47
N ALA A 64 5.93 14.32 2.45
CA ALA A 64 5.73 13.22 1.51
C ALA A 64 7.06 12.80 0.84
N GLY A 65 7.20 11.50 0.55
CA GLY A 65 8.44 10.93 0.00
C GLY A 65 9.52 10.61 1.05
N THR A 66 9.18 10.74 2.34
CA THR A 66 9.98 10.17 3.43
C THR A 66 9.87 8.65 3.37
N GLU A 67 10.99 7.96 3.55
CA GLU A 67 11.07 6.49 3.66
C GLU A 67 11.60 6.03 5.02
N GLN A 68 12.30 6.90 5.75
CA GLN A 68 12.78 6.60 7.09
C GLN A 68 12.68 7.82 8.01
N CYS A 69 12.26 7.57 9.24
CA CYS A 69 12.38 8.47 10.37
C CYS A 69 13.49 7.97 11.29
N LEU A 70 14.46 8.82 11.59
CA LEU A 70 15.56 8.54 12.50
C LEU A 70 15.50 9.51 13.67
N VAL A 71 15.43 8.97 14.87
CA VAL A 71 15.46 9.74 16.12
C VAL A 71 16.66 9.31 16.94
N THR A 72 17.55 10.24 17.27
CA THR A 72 18.61 10.01 18.25
C THR A 72 18.35 10.80 19.51
N LYS A 73 18.74 10.22 20.63
CA LYS A 73 18.74 10.91 21.93
C LYS A 73 20.05 10.58 22.62
N THR A 74 20.91 11.58 22.76
CA THR A 74 22.27 11.41 23.31
C THR A 74 22.60 12.48 24.33
N ASN A 75 23.59 12.24 25.16
CA ASN A 75 24.15 13.27 26.03
C ASN A 75 24.76 14.43 25.22
N SER A 76 24.52 15.67 25.66
CA SER A 76 25.16 16.83 25.07
C SER A 76 26.65 16.81 25.38
N PRO A 77 27.55 16.84 24.37
CA PRO A 77 28.99 16.88 24.60
C PRO A 77 29.43 18.24 25.18
N SER A 78 28.66 19.30 24.93
CA SER A 78 29.04 20.67 25.27
C SER A 78 28.47 21.15 26.61
N ILE A 79 27.31 20.61 27.05
CA ILE A 79 26.60 21.09 28.24
C ILE A 79 26.20 19.91 29.14
N ARG A 80 26.80 19.84 30.34
CA ARG A 80 26.44 18.82 31.34
C ARG A 80 24.99 18.97 31.77
N GLY A 81 24.32 17.83 31.96
CA GLY A 81 22.91 17.81 32.39
C GLY A 81 21.90 18.05 31.26
N GLN A 82 22.36 18.15 30.00
CA GLN A 82 21.51 18.30 28.83
C GLN A 82 21.66 17.13 27.87
N LEU A 83 20.61 16.90 27.09
CA LEU A 83 20.50 15.92 26.04
C LEU A 83 20.28 16.62 24.72
N ILE A 84 20.81 16.01 23.68
CA ILE A 84 20.55 16.36 22.30
C ILE A 84 19.60 15.31 21.74
N ARG A 85 18.45 15.77 21.27
CA ARG A 85 17.48 14.97 20.53
C ARG A 85 17.48 15.41 19.08
N GLN A 86 17.79 14.52 18.15
CA GLN A 86 17.78 14.81 16.74
C GLN A 86 16.68 14.02 16.05
N ASN A 87 15.89 14.69 15.20
CA ASN A 87 14.82 14.08 14.41
C ASN A 87 15.12 14.31 12.93
N ILE A 88 15.29 13.22 12.18
CA ILE A 88 15.67 13.26 10.77
C ILE A 88 14.65 12.49 9.94
N CYS A 89 14.16 13.11 8.88
CA CYS A 89 13.35 12.46 7.85
C CYS A 89 14.23 12.23 6.61
N LEU A 90 14.32 10.99 6.14
CA LEU A 90 15.15 10.60 5.00
C LEU A 90 14.28 10.12 3.84
N SER A 91 14.67 10.46 2.60
CA SER A 91 14.09 9.88 1.38
C SER A 91 14.58 8.45 1.13
N ALA A 92 14.02 7.78 0.11
CA ALA A 92 14.49 6.49 -0.37
C ALA A 92 15.99 6.47 -0.71
N GLU A 93 16.51 7.58 -1.21
CA GLU A 93 17.93 7.75 -1.55
C GLU A 93 18.80 8.20 -0.37
N ASN A 94 18.30 8.11 0.87
CA ASN A 94 18.94 8.60 2.09
C ASN A 94 19.24 10.11 2.07
N ARG A 95 18.50 10.91 1.29
CA ARG A 95 18.62 12.37 1.34
C ARG A 95 17.85 12.90 2.54
N LYS A 96 18.44 13.84 3.28
CA LYS A 96 17.79 14.52 4.39
C LYS A 96 16.72 15.45 3.86
N LEU A 97 15.46 15.14 4.17
CA LEU A 97 14.32 16.00 3.89
C LEU A 97 14.09 16.98 5.05
N ILE A 98 14.32 16.51 6.27
CA ILE A 98 14.30 17.29 7.52
C ILE A 98 15.43 16.78 8.41
N ASP A 99 16.09 17.69 9.12
CA ASP A 99 17.09 17.39 10.16
C ASP A 99 17.01 18.47 11.24
N GLU A 100 16.27 18.18 12.31
CA GLU A 100 16.01 19.12 13.39
C GLU A 100 16.61 18.61 14.69
N THR A 101 17.27 19.51 15.42
CA THR A 101 17.94 19.20 16.68
C THR A 101 17.34 20.01 17.82
N PHE A 102 16.99 19.31 18.90
CA PHE A 102 16.38 19.87 20.10
C PHE A 102 17.27 19.58 21.29
N THR A 103 17.54 20.62 22.08
CA THR A 103 18.25 20.49 23.34
C THR A 103 17.25 20.41 24.49
N GLU A 104 17.39 19.43 25.36
CA GLU A 104 16.50 19.25 26.51
C GLU A 104 17.27 18.92 27.79
N LYS A 105 16.67 19.20 28.95
CA LYS A 105 17.25 18.82 30.24
C LYS A 105 17.13 17.30 30.44
N ILE A 106 18.13 16.68 31.04
CA ILE A 106 18.05 15.29 31.49
C ILE A 106 16.93 15.16 32.51
N LYS A 107 15.92 14.33 32.21
CA LYS A 107 14.89 13.94 33.16
C LYS A 107 15.35 12.66 33.89
N PRO A 108 15.07 12.53 35.19
CA PRO A 108 15.33 11.27 35.88
C PRO A 108 14.55 10.13 35.22
N ASN A 109 15.16 8.93 35.17
CA ASN A 109 14.57 7.70 34.63
C ASN A 109 14.23 7.70 33.13
N THR A 110 14.73 8.65 32.33
CA THR A 110 14.57 8.57 30.86
C THR A 110 15.69 7.76 30.22
N LYS A 111 15.34 6.92 29.24
CA LYS A 111 16.32 6.26 28.37
C LYS A 111 17.10 7.33 27.58
N ILE A 112 18.42 7.21 27.58
CA ILE A 112 19.39 8.10 26.93
C ILE A 112 20.36 7.21 26.14
N ASP A 113 21.03 7.80 25.14
CA ASP A 113 22.02 7.15 24.27
C ASP A 113 21.43 6.02 23.43
N PHE A 114 20.38 6.36 22.67
CA PHE A 114 19.77 5.49 21.69
C PHE A 114 19.56 6.14 20.33
N LYS A 115 19.37 5.28 19.33
CA LYS A 115 18.97 5.60 17.96
C LYS A 115 17.78 4.73 17.58
N LEU A 116 16.65 5.36 17.32
CA LEU A 116 15.45 4.74 16.78
C LEU A 116 15.39 5.00 15.28
N ILE A 117 15.12 3.97 14.49
CA ILE A 117 14.89 4.07 13.04
C ILE A 117 13.53 3.43 12.78
N VAL A 118 12.65 4.12 12.06
CA VAL A 118 11.33 3.62 11.66
C VAL A 118 11.17 3.83 10.16
N THR A 119 10.77 2.80 9.42
CA THR A 119 10.57 2.84 7.97
C THR A 119 9.12 3.18 7.59
N SER A 120 8.89 3.52 6.33
CA SER A 120 7.55 3.78 5.75
C SER A 120 6.64 2.55 5.79
N SER A 121 7.22 1.35 5.92
CA SER A 121 6.47 0.11 6.15
C SER A 121 6.06 -0.09 7.61
N GLY A 122 6.44 0.82 8.51
CA GLY A 122 6.21 0.71 9.94
C GLY A 122 7.19 -0.19 10.69
N SER A 123 8.23 -0.73 10.02
CA SER A 123 9.28 -1.52 10.66
C SER A 123 10.17 -0.62 11.51
N SER A 124 10.61 -1.08 12.67
CA SER A 124 11.45 -0.28 13.56
C SER A 124 12.66 -1.01 14.13
N ILE A 125 13.73 -0.25 14.35
CA ILE A 125 15.00 -0.70 14.91
C ILE A 125 15.40 0.28 16.01
N LEU A 126 15.59 -0.22 17.23
CA LEU A 126 16.13 0.56 18.36
C LEU A 126 17.54 0.08 18.69
N GLN A 127 18.53 0.97 18.54
CA GLN A 127 19.93 0.73 18.88
C GLN A 127 20.28 1.51 20.14
N GLY A 128 20.88 0.87 21.15
CA GLY A 128 21.34 1.52 22.39
C GLY A 128 22.81 1.24 22.67
N HIS A 129 23.45 2.07 23.51
CA HIS A 129 24.87 1.93 23.92
C HIS A 129 25.13 0.80 24.94
N SER A 130 24.10 0.22 25.54
CA SER A 130 24.21 -1.03 26.31
C SER A 130 23.97 -2.20 25.37
N ASN A 131 24.84 -3.21 25.38
CA ASN A 131 24.90 -4.41 24.51
C ASN A 131 23.64 -5.32 24.52
N SER A 132 22.46 -4.74 24.36
CA SER A 132 21.23 -5.46 24.07
C SER A 132 20.69 -4.85 22.79
N VAL A 133 20.92 -5.55 21.68
CA VAL A 133 20.00 -5.48 20.55
C VAL A 133 18.64 -5.91 21.13
N TYR A 134 17.84 -4.95 21.57
CA TYR A 134 16.43 -5.20 21.91
C TYR A 134 15.71 -5.43 20.59
N SER A 135 15.86 -6.65 20.06
CA SER A 135 14.80 -7.22 19.24
C SER A 135 13.68 -7.61 20.19
N SER A 136 12.46 -7.18 19.89
CA SER A 136 11.23 -7.66 20.51
C SER A 136 10.90 -7.14 21.92
N GLU A 137 10.62 -5.85 22.01
CA GLU A 137 9.53 -5.37 22.89
C GLU A 137 8.87 -4.10 22.34
N THR A 138 8.83 -3.96 21.00
CA THR A 138 7.75 -3.20 20.38
C THR A 138 6.54 -4.10 20.54
N ILE A 139 5.68 -3.80 21.50
CA ILE A 139 4.35 -4.40 21.59
C ILE A 139 3.71 -4.15 20.22
N SER A 140 3.74 -5.16 19.36
CA SER A 140 2.98 -5.22 18.13
C SER A 140 1.52 -5.46 18.54
N THR A 141 0.91 -4.47 19.18
CA THR A 141 -0.56 -4.35 19.26
C THR A 141 -1.17 -4.31 17.84
N ASN A 142 -0.34 -4.06 16.83
CA ASN A 142 -0.73 -3.96 15.44
C ASN A 142 -0.78 -5.31 14.71
N ALA A 143 -0.10 -6.38 15.14
CA ALA A 143 -0.23 -7.68 14.46
C ALA A 143 -1.64 -8.29 14.64
N ALA A 144 -2.21 -8.17 15.85
CA ALA A 144 -3.52 -8.75 16.15
C ALA A 144 -4.69 -7.86 15.65
N ALA A 145 -4.60 -6.54 15.86
CA ALA A 145 -5.64 -5.61 15.40
C ALA A 145 -5.67 -5.49 13.87
N ASN A 146 -4.50 -5.49 13.20
CA ASN A 146 -4.45 -5.49 11.75
C ASN A 146 -4.89 -6.84 11.18
N ALA A 147 -4.54 -7.98 11.81
CA ALA A 147 -5.04 -9.28 11.35
C ALA A 147 -6.57 -9.36 11.38
N GLU A 148 -7.24 -8.82 12.40
CA GLU A 148 -8.70 -8.86 12.49
C GLU A 148 -9.39 -7.95 11.45
N ILE A 149 -8.87 -6.73 11.27
CA ILE A 149 -9.42 -5.78 10.28
C ILE A 149 -9.14 -6.27 8.85
N ILE A 150 -7.94 -6.79 8.59
CA ILE A 150 -7.55 -7.39 7.31
C ILE A 150 -8.42 -8.62 7.03
N ASN A 151 -8.62 -9.52 7.99
CA ASN A 151 -9.50 -10.67 7.82
C ASN A 151 -10.94 -10.27 7.52
N LYS A 152 -11.47 -9.24 8.20
CA LYS A 152 -12.83 -8.73 7.94
C LYS A 152 -12.96 -8.12 6.54
N ASN A 153 -11.96 -7.37 6.08
CA ASN A 153 -11.98 -6.77 4.75
C ASN A 153 -11.78 -7.80 3.63
N ILE A 154 -10.89 -8.78 3.81
CA ILE A 154 -10.73 -9.91 2.88
C ILE A 154 -12.01 -10.74 2.80
N ALA A 155 -12.64 -11.04 3.94
CA ALA A 155 -13.89 -11.78 3.97
C ALA A 155 -15.03 -11.04 3.25
N ARG A 156 -15.10 -9.71 3.39
CA ARG A 156 -16.08 -8.88 2.67
C ARG A 156 -15.82 -8.88 1.17
N ALA A 157 -14.57 -8.65 0.75
CA ALA A 157 -14.19 -8.64 -0.67
C ALA A 157 -14.43 -10.01 -1.35
N LEU A 158 -14.10 -11.11 -0.67
CA LEU A 158 -14.38 -12.47 -1.17
C LEU A 158 -15.87 -12.75 -1.30
N LYS A 159 -16.69 -12.24 -0.35
CA LYS A 159 -18.15 -12.38 -0.42
C LYS A 159 -18.74 -11.62 -1.60
N GLU A 160 -18.34 -10.36 -1.78
CA GLU A 160 -18.79 -9.51 -2.90
C GLU A 160 -18.37 -10.09 -4.26
N ALA A 161 -17.13 -10.58 -4.36
CA ALA A 161 -16.65 -11.27 -5.57
C ALA A 161 -17.43 -12.56 -5.84
N GLY A 162 -17.71 -13.37 -4.81
CA GLY A 162 -18.50 -14.59 -4.95
C GLY A 162 -19.94 -14.33 -5.39
N GLU A 163 -20.57 -13.26 -4.87
CA GLU A 163 -21.92 -12.86 -5.28
C GLU A 163 -21.96 -12.35 -6.72
N ALA A 164 -20.96 -11.59 -7.16
CA ALA A 164 -20.83 -11.13 -8.54
C ALA A 164 -20.63 -12.30 -9.52
N VAL A 165 -19.76 -13.25 -9.18
CA VAL A 165 -19.53 -14.47 -9.99
C VAL A 165 -20.80 -15.31 -10.06
N ARG A 166 -21.50 -15.50 -8.94
CA ARG A 166 -22.76 -16.27 -8.91
C ARG A 166 -23.81 -15.65 -9.82
N LYS A 167 -23.95 -14.33 -9.81
CA LYS A 167 -24.89 -13.60 -10.66
C LYS A 167 -24.54 -13.74 -12.15
N SER A 168 -23.26 -13.60 -12.49
CA SER A 168 -22.77 -13.79 -13.86
C SER A 168 -23.01 -15.21 -14.38
N ILE A 169 -22.82 -16.24 -13.55
CA ILE A 169 -23.12 -17.63 -13.93
C ILE A 169 -24.62 -17.85 -14.16
N GLN A 170 -25.49 -17.26 -13.34
CA GLN A 170 -26.94 -17.39 -13.52
C GLN A 170 -27.43 -16.69 -14.79
N GLU A 171 -26.88 -15.53 -15.12
CA GLU A 171 -27.17 -14.81 -16.36
C GLU A 171 -26.69 -15.62 -17.58
N ALA A 172 -25.47 -16.16 -17.55
CA ALA A 172 -24.95 -17.03 -18.61
C ALA A 172 -25.78 -18.31 -18.78
N GLN A 173 -26.21 -18.96 -17.69
CA GLN A 173 -27.09 -20.13 -17.77
C GLN A 173 -28.44 -19.79 -18.40
N LYS A 174 -29.01 -18.62 -18.07
CA LYS A 174 -30.27 -18.17 -18.65
C LYS A 174 -30.13 -17.93 -20.16
N GLU A 175 -29.08 -17.27 -20.59
CA GLU A 175 -28.78 -17.07 -22.01
C GLU A 175 -28.60 -18.38 -22.77
N ILE A 176 -27.90 -19.36 -22.16
CA ILE A 176 -27.73 -20.70 -22.73
C ILE A 176 -29.09 -21.40 -22.88
N VAL A 177 -29.92 -21.40 -21.84
CA VAL A 177 -31.24 -22.04 -21.87
C VAL A 177 -32.17 -21.38 -22.89
N GLU A 178 -32.15 -20.05 -23.01
CA GLU A 178 -32.93 -19.32 -24.01
C GLU A 178 -32.41 -19.60 -25.43
N ALA A 179 -31.09 -19.68 -25.63
CA ALA A 179 -30.50 -20.05 -26.91
C ALA A 179 -30.87 -21.48 -27.33
N PHE A 180 -30.81 -22.46 -26.42
CA PHE A 180 -31.22 -23.83 -26.72
C PHE A 180 -32.74 -24.01 -26.82
N GLY A 181 -33.54 -23.19 -26.14
CA GLY A 181 -35.00 -23.19 -26.26
C GLY A 181 -35.51 -22.65 -27.61
N ASN A 182 -34.78 -21.72 -28.22
CA ASN A 182 -35.09 -21.17 -29.55
C ASN A 182 -34.52 -21.99 -30.72
N VAL A 183 -33.51 -22.84 -30.48
CA VAL A 183 -33.05 -23.82 -31.46
C VAL A 183 -33.93 -25.05 -31.31
N GLY A 184 -35.02 -25.11 -32.08
CA GLY A 184 -36.03 -26.18 -32.07
C GLY A 184 -35.45 -27.57 -32.39
N PHE A 185 -34.75 -28.17 -31.44
CA PHE A 185 -34.21 -29.52 -31.52
C PHE A 185 -35.12 -30.56 -30.84
N TRP A 186 -36.24 -30.11 -30.26
CA TRP A 186 -37.30 -30.95 -29.73
C TRP A 186 -38.67 -30.43 -30.17
N ARG A 187 -38.97 -30.56 -31.45
CA ARG A 187 -40.34 -30.72 -31.97
C ARG A 187 -40.32 -31.37 -33.33
#